data_AF-A0A346AWU1-F1
#
_entry.id   AF-A0A346AWU1-F1
#
_cell.length_a   1.000
_cell.length_b   1.000
_cell.length_c   1.000
_cell.angle_alpha   90.00
_cell.angle_beta   90.00
_cell.angle_gamma   90.00
#
_symmetry.space_group_name_H-M   'P 1'
#
loop_
_entity.id
_entity.type
_entity.pdbx_description
1 polymer ?
#
loop_
_entity_poly.entity_id
_entity_poly.type
_entity_poly.pdbx_seq_one_letter_code
_entity_poly.pdbx_strand_id
1 'polypeptide(L)' 'MKKYRDARGWLYQVMPDGVGGYTYKGQYLKPGAISWHRMSQLPWRNTKAEAQADLDAYAEKKGWEVI' A
#
# COMPACT_ATOMS: atom_id res chain seq x y z
N MET A 1 -2.00 6.12 -9.75
CA MET A 1 -1.54 5.40 -8.53
C MET A 1 -1.95 3.97 -8.74
N LYS A 2 -0.99 3.04 -8.79
CA LYS A 2 -1.33 1.62 -8.94
C LYS A 2 -1.95 1.17 -7.62
N LYS A 3 -3.16 0.65 -7.70
CA LYS A 3 -3.78 -0.07 -6.58
C LYS A 3 -3.64 -1.55 -6.89
N TYR A 4 -3.63 -2.35 -5.84
CA TYR A 4 -3.59 -3.79 -5.99
C TYR A 4 -4.77 -4.40 -5.27
N ARG A 5 -5.23 -5.53 -5.78
CA ARG A 5 -6.24 -6.37 -5.18
C ARG A 5 -5.68 -7.76 -4.97
N ASP A 6 -5.82 -8.24 -3.74
CA ASP A 6 -5.55 -9.63 -3.38
C ASP A 6 -6.77 -10.51 -3.67
N ALA A 7 -6.57 -11.82 -3.80
CA ALA A 7 -7.61 -12.83 -3.99
C ALA A 7 -8.68 -12.79 -2.88
N ARG A 8 -8.35 -12.33 -1.67
CA ARG A 8 -9.32 -12.14 -0.57
C ARG A 8 -10.16 -10.87 -0.72
N GLY A 9 -9.95 -10.07 -1.77
CA GLY A 9 -10.62 -8.80 -2.00
C GLY A 9 -10.06 -7.62 -1.21
N TRP A 10 -8.86 -7.74 -0.64
CA TRP A 10 -8.20 -6.63 0.04
C TRP A 10 -7.62 -5.68 -1.00
N LEU A 11 -7.78 -4.38 -0.79
CA LEU A 11 -7.21 -3.34 -1.65
C LEU A 11 -5.94 -2.80 -1.03
N TYR A 12 -4.93 -2.51 -1.84
CA TYR A 12 -3.65 -1.96 -1.39
C TYR A 12 -3.30 -0.74 -2.21
N GLN A 13 -2.81 0.31 -1.55
CA GLN A 13 -2.32 1.51 -2.23
C GLN A 13 -1.33 2.26 -1.35
N VAL A 14 -0.47 3.07 -1.97
CA VAL A 14 0.40 4.01 -1.25
C VAL A 14 -0.41 5.25 -0.91
N MET A 15 -0.36 5.67 0.36
CA MET A 15 -1.01 6.90 0.82
C MET A 15 -0.04 7.73 1.66
N PRO A 16 -0.20 9.06 1.67
CA PRO A 16 0.52 9.89 2.60
C PRO A 16 -0.07 9.82 4.00
N ASP A 17 0.77 9.71 5.04
CA ASP A 17 0.31 9.67 6.45
C ASP A 17 0.31 11.07 7.08
N GLY A 18 0.99 12.04 6.49
CA GLY A 18 0.95 13.44 6.90
C GLY A 18 1.57 13.76 8.28
N VAL A 19 2.09 12.78 9.02
CA VAL A 19 2.67 12.97 10.35
C VAL A 19 4.20 12.87 10.31
N GLY A 20 4.88 13.99 10.59
CA GLY A 20 6.29 13.99 11.02
C GLY A 20 7.35 13.73 9.94
N GLY A 21 7.17 14.23 8.72
CA GLY A 21 8.23 14.26 7.69
C GLY A 21 8.45 12.97 6.89
N TYR A 22 7.83 11.85 7.29
CA TYR A 22 7.76 10.63 6.48
C TYR A 22 6.49 10.62 5.65
N THR A 23 6.63 10.87 4.35
CA THR A 23 5.49 11.34 3.56
C THR A 23 4.61 10.21 3.05
N TYR A 24 5.09 8.98 2.84
CA TYR A 24 4.31 7.92 2.17
C TYR A 24 4.48 6.53 2.80
N LYS A 25 3.38 5.78 2.82
CA LYS A 25 3.35 4.39 3.28
C LYS A 25 2.32 3.55 2.52
N GLY A 26 2.62 2.27 2.34
CA GLY A 26 1.64 1.30 1.87
C GLY A 26 0.51 1.11 2.89
N GLN A 27 -0.72 1.21 2.43
CA GLN A 27 -1.92 0.98 3.23
C GLN A 27 -2.80 -0.05 2.55
N TYR A 28 -3.58 -0.78 3.34
CA TYR A 28 -4.54 -1.76 2.87
C TYR A 28 -5.95 -1.46 3.40
N LEU A 29 -6.94 -1.78 2.59
CA LEU A 29 -8.35 -1.74 2.94
C LEU A 29 -8.90 -3.16 2.88
N LYS A 30 -9.48 -3.61 3.98
CA LYS A 30 -10.18 -4.89 4.01
C LYS A 30 -11.51 -4.77 3.26
N PRO A 31 -11.97 -5.85 2.59
CA PRO A 31 -13.31 -5.84 1.99
C PRO A 31 -14.36 -5.57 3.08
N GLY A 32 -15.24 -4.60 2.85
CA GLY A 32 -16.26 -4.17 3.80
C GLY A 32 -15.77 -3.24 4.93
N ALA A 33 -14.47 -2.93 4.99
CA ALA A 33 -13.98 -1.89 5.90
C ALA A 33 -14.09 -0.50 5.27
N ILE A 34 -14.24 0.52 6.13
CA ILE A 34 -14.35 1.92 5.73
C ILE A 34 -12.97 2.62 5.80
N SER A 35 -12.06 2.12 6.63
CA SER A 35 -10.79 2.77 6.94
C SER A 35 -9.58 2.00 6.42
N TRP A 36 -8.62 2.75 5.89
CA TRP A 36 -7.32 2.23 5.47
C TRP A 36 -6.44 1.94 6.68
N HIS A 37 -5.73 0.82 6.62
CA HIS A 37 -4.80 0.39 7.64
C HIS A 37 -3.37 0.41 7.11
N ARG A 38 -2.44 0.87 7.95
CA ARG A 38 -1.01 0.92 7.61
C ARG A 38 -0.43 -0.49 7.49
N MET A 39 0.29 -0.76 6.41
CA MET A 39 1.01 -2.02 6.25
C MET A 39 2.22 -2.04 7.18
N SER A 40 2.30 -3.04 8.07
CA SER A 40 3.46 -3.21 8.95
C SER A 40 4.67 -3.80 8.22
N GLN A 41 4.45 -4.40 7.05
CA GLN A 41 5.46 -5.12 6.28
C GLN A 41 6.32 -4.22 5.39
N LEU A 42 5.84 -3.01 5.09
CA LEU A 42 6.55 -2.07 4.23
C LEU A 42 7.12 -0.91 5.07
N PRO A 43 8.37 -0.50 4.81
CA PRO A 43 8.97 0.64 5.49
C PRO A 43 8.28 1.95 5.10
N TRP A 44 8.51 2.97 5.91
CA TRP A 44 8.14 4.34 5.59
C TRP A 44 9.09 4.88 4.53
N ARG A 45 8.55 5.62 3.54
CA ARG A 45 9.38 6.28 2.52
C ARG A 45 9.10 7.76 2.46
N ASN A 46 10.13 8.50 2.07
CA ASN A 46 10.05 9.94 1.89
C ASN A 46 9.35 10.29 0.58
N THR A 47 9.53 9.44 -0.45
CA THR A 47 8.91 9.64 -1.75
C THR A 47 7.82 8.60 -2.03
N LYS A 48 6.83 9.04 -2.80
CA LYS A 48 5.76 8.17 -3.29
C LYS A 48 6.28 7.08 -4.22
N ALA A 49 7.31 7.39 -5.02
CA ALA A 49 7.88 6.45 -5.98
C ALA A 49 8.54 5.27 -5.27
N GLU A 50 9.34 5.52 -4.22
CA GLU A 50 9.94 4.46 -3.43
C GLU A 50 8.87 3.60 -2.74
N ALA A 51 7.89 4.21 -2.08
CA ALA A 51 6.81 3.46 -1.43
C ALA A 51 6.00 2.63 -2.44
N GLN A 52 5.83 3.14 -3.67
CA GLN A 52 5.13 2.42 -4.72
C GLN A 52 5.98 1.27 -5.26
N ALA A 53 7.29 1.43 -5.39
CA ALA A 53 8.20 0.36 -5.79
C ALA A 53 8.24 -0.77 -4.74
N ASP A 54 8.26 -0.43 -3.45
CA ASP A 54 8.14 -1.43 -2.38
C ASP A 54 6.80 -2.19 -2.47
N LEU A 55 5.71 -1.47 -2.73
CA LEU A 55 4.38 -2.09 -2.88
C LEU A 55 4.28 -2.95 -4.14
N ASP A 56 4.87 -2.52 -5.25
CA ASP A 56 4.92 -3.25 -6.53
C ASP A 56 5.70 -4.55 -6.35
N ALA A 57 6.91 -4.50 -5.78
CA ALA A 57 7.71 -5.69 -5.47
C ALA A 57 6.97 -6.64 -4.50
N TYR A 58 6.24 -6.10 -3.53
CA TYR A 58 5.45 -6.90 -2.61
C TYR A 58 4.23 -7.54 -3.28
N ALA A 59 3.55 -6.81 -4.15
CA ALA A 59 2.43 -7.29 -4.96
C ALA A 59 2.88 -8.40 -5.92
N GLU A 60 4.01 -8.22 -6.61
CA GLU A 60 4.60 -9.22 -7.50
C GLU A 60 4.95 -10.51 -6.74
N LYS A 61 5.60 -10.39 -5.57
CA LYS A 61 5.92 -11.54 -4.71
C LYS A 61 4.67 -12.30 -4.24
N LYS A 62 3.54 -11.62 -4.09
CA LYS A 62 2.27 -12.19 -3.63
C LYS A 62 1.31 -12.58 -4.75
N GLY A 63 1.62 -12.21 -6.00
CA GLY A 63 0.73 -12.44 -7.14
C GLY A 63 -0.57 -11.62 -7.06
N TRP A 64 -0.50 -10.37 -6.58
CA TRP A 64 -1.68 -9.50 -6.52
C TRP A 64 -2.01 -8.88 -7.87
N GLU A 65 -3.30 -8.66 -8.11
CA GLU A 65 -3.78 -8.06 -9.35
C GLU A 65 -3.72 -6.55 -9.27
N VAL A 66 -3.27 -5.88 -10.33
CA VAL A 66 -3.32 -4.42 -10.43
C VAL A 66 -4.74 -3.97 -10.81
N ILE A 67 -5.24 -2.94 -10.13
CA ILE A 67 -6.56 -2.33 -10.37
C ILE A 67 -6.50 -0.81 -10.43
#